data_AF-A0A353F4M6-F1
#
_entry.id   AF-A0A353F4M6-F1
#
_cell.length_a   1.000
_cell.length_b   1.000
_cell.length_c   1.000
_cell.angle_alpha   90.00
_cell.angle_beta   90.00
_cell.angle_gamma   90.00
#
_symmetry.space_group_name_H-M   'P 1'
#
loop_
_entity.id
_entity.type
_entity.pdbx_description
1 polymer ?
#
loop_
_entity_poly.entity_id
_entity_poly.type
_entity_poly.pdbx_seq_one_letter_code
_entity_poly.pdbx_strand_id
1 'polypeptide(L)' 'PIEGKEAIAAVKPKEWNVLKIEVKGSTYKTWLNGVKAVTYDSKTAIEKGPLGLQLHGNRDMSISFRKIEIIEHK' A
#
# COMPACT_ATOMS: atom_id res chain seq x y z
N PRO A 1 7.01 11.94 4.28
CA PRO A 1 7.15 10.55 3.75
C PRO A 1 8.50 10.44 3.07
N ILE A 2 9.20 9.33 3.25
CA ILE A 2 10.42 9.07 2.47
C ILE A 2 9.99 8.24 1.26
N GLU A 3 10.04 8.85 0.07
CA GLU A 3 9.63 8.23 -1.20
C GLU A 3 10.82 7.59 -1.91
N GLY A 4 10.73 6.28 -2.14
CA GLY A 4 11.62 5.55 -3.02
C GLY A 4 11.21 5.78 -4.47
N LYS A 5 11.93 6.66 -5.17
CA LYS A 5 11.69 6.96 -6.60
C LYS A 5 11.72 5.71 -7.48
N GLU A 6 12.49 4.70 -7.07
CA GLU A 6 12.63 3.39 -7.73
C GLU A 6 11.31 2.60 -7.77
N ALA A 7 10.43 2.78 -6.79
CA ALA A 7 9.15 2.05 -6.76
C ALA A 7 8.22 2.46 -7.90
N ILE A 8 8.28 3.71 -8.36
CA ILE A 8 7.50 4.17 -9.52
C ILE A 8 7.95 3.43 -10.79
N ALA A 9 9.26 3.24 -10.96
CA ALA A 9 9.82 2.48 -12.07
C ALA A 9 9.47 0.98 -12.02
N ALA A 10 9.08 0.47 -10.84
CA ALA A 10 8.68 -0.92 -10.67
C ALA A 10 7.22 -1.19 -11.09
N VAL A 11 6.40 -0.16 -11.38
CA VAL A 11 5.01 -0.35 -11.82
C VAL A 11 4.97 -1.17 -13.10
N LYS A 12 4.05 -2.15 -13.14
CA LYS A 12 3.74 -2.95 -14.34
C LYS A 12 2.39 -2.54 -14.90
N PRO A 13 2.33 -1.70 -15.94
CA PRO A 13 1.06 -1.27 -16.54
C PRO A 13 0.32 -2.48 -17.14
N LYS A 14 -1.01 -2.52 -16.96
CA LYS A 14 -1.90 -3.60 -17.46
C LYS A 14 -1.62 -5.00 -16.89
N GLU A 15 -0.76 -5.08 -15.88
CA GLU A 15 -0.32 -6.31 -15.24
C GLU A 15 -0.60 -6.26 -13.74
N TRP A 16 -0.49 -7.41 -13.08
CA TRP A 16 -0.67 -7.48 -11.63
C TRP A 16 0.53 -6.87 -10.91
N ASN A 17 0.23 -5.94 -10.00
CA ASN A 17 1.21 -5.36 -9.09
C ASN A 17 1.00 -5.92 -7.68
N VAL A 18 2.10 -6.21 -6.98
CA VAL A 18 2.08 -6.70 -5.60
C VAL A 18 2.36 -5.52 -4.68
N LEU A 19 1.37 -5.16 -3.87
CA LEU A 19 1.53 -4.18 -2.79
C LEU A 19 1.73 -4.92 -1.47
N LYS A 20 2.82 -4.62 -0.78
CA LYS A 20 3.05 -5.05 0.61
C LYS A 20 2.98 -3.82 1.50
N ILE A 21 2.29 -3.96 2.63
CA ILE A 21 2.20 -2.93 3.67
C ILE A 21 2.59 -3.58 5.00
N GLU A 22 3.54 -2.98 5.70
CA GLU A 22 3.88 -3.31 7.09
C GLU A 22 3.53 -2.12 7.96
N VAL A 23 2.78 -2.37 9.04
CA VAL A 23 2.42 -1.36 10.03
C VAL A 23 2.98 -1.79 11.38
N LYS A 24 3.74 -0.91 12.03
CA LYS A 24 4.29 -1.11 13.38
C LYS A 24 4.08 0.16 14.18
N GLY A 25 3.14 0.11 15.15
CA GLY A 25 2.69 1.31 15.86
C GLY A 25 2.16 2.35 14.88
N SER A 26 2.79 3.53 14.86
CA SER A 26 2.44 4.63 13.94
C SER A 26 3.26 4.66 12.64
N THR A 27 4.18 3.71 12.45
CA THR A 27 5.04 3.66 11.25
C THR A 27 4.48 2.71 10.21
N TYR A 28 4.30 3.23 9.00
CA TYR A 28 3.83 2.50 7.81
C TYR A 28 5.00 2.38 6.83
N LYS A 29 5.26 1.15 6.37
CA LYS A 29 6.22 0.87 5.31
C LYS A 29 5.51 0.17 4.17
N THR A 30 5.77 0.61 2.95
CA THR A 30 5.16 0.02 1.75
C THR A 30 6.23 -0.43 0.75
N TRP A 31 5.87 -1.45 -0.01
CA TRP A 31 6.66 -1.94 -1.14
C TRP A 31 5.74 -2.18 -2.34
N LEU A 32 6.21 -1.81 -3.51
CA LEU A 32 5.56 -2.09 -4.78
C LEU A 32 6.46 -3.05 -5.57
N ASN A 33 5.94 -4.23 -5.90
CA ASN A 33 6.68 -5.28 -6.62
C ASN A 33 8.04 -5.61 -5.96
N GLY A 34 8.11 -5.57 -4.63
CA GLY A 34 9.32 -5.82 -3.85
C GLY A 34 10.23 -4.61 -3.64
N VAL A 35 10.01 -3.51 -4.37
CA VAL A 35 10.80 -2.27 -4.24
C VAL A 35 10.20 -1.38 -3.16
N LYS A 36 11.03 -0.89 -2.23
CA LYS A 36 10.58 -0.03 -1.14
C LYS A 36 10.02 1.28 -1.69
N ALA A 37 8.78 1.59 -1.34
CA ALA A 37 8.06 2.74 -1.88
C ALA A 37 7.99 3.87 -0.86
N VAL A 38 7.31 3.69 0.27
CA VAL A 38 7.14 4.76 1.26
C VAL A 38 7.47 4.28 2.66
N THR A 39 8.14 5.13 3.44
CA THR A 39 8.09 5.07 4.91
C THR A 39 7.41 6.33 5.42
N TYR A 40 6.36 6.14 6.24
CA TYR A 40 5.53 7.21 6.75
C TYR A 40 5.21 7.00 8.22
N ASP A 41 5.49 8.00 9.04
CA ASP A 41 5.13 8.04 10.45
C ASP A 41 3.89 8.91 10.63
N SER A 42 2.77 8.29 11.02
CA SER A 42 1.48 8.96 11.17
C SER A 42 1.33 9.56 12.57
N LYS A 43 0.96 10.84 12.64
CA LYS A 43 0.64 11.51 13.91
C LYS A 43 -0.75 11.14 14.45
N THR A 44 -1.58 10.49 13.64
CA THR A 44 -2.98 10.18 13.93
C THR A 44 -3.27 8.70 13.70
N ALA A 45 -2.26 7.84 13.83
CA ALA A 45 -2.46 6.40 13.74
C ALA A 45 -3.45 5.92 14.82
N ILE A 46 -4.38 5.06 14.42
CA ILE A 46 -5.25 4.34 15.34
C ILE A 46 -4.76 2.90 15.42
N GLU A 47 -4.94 2.26 16.58
CA GLU A 47 -4.43 0.91 16.83
C GLU A 47 -5.14 -0.14 15.96
N LYS A 48 -6.46 -0.02 15.79
CA LYS A 48 -7.30 -0.98 15.08
C LYS A 48 -8.40 -0.28 14.29
N GLY A 49 -8.75 -0.85 13.15
CA GLY A 49 -9.80 -0.34 12.27
C GLY A 49 -10.03 -1.25 11.06
N PRO A 50 -11.04 -0.96 10.24
CA PRO A 50 -11.32 -1.73 9.04
C PRO A 50 -10.28 -1.49 7.94
N LEU A 51 -10.05 -2.49 7.09
CA LEU A 51 -9.32 -2.33 5.83
C LEU A 51 -10.27 -1.85 4.73
N GLY A 52 -9.94 -0.72 4.11
CA GLY A 52 -10.70 -0.16 2.98
C GLY A 52 -9.94 -0.27 1.66
N LEU A 53 -10.64 -0.67 0.60
CA LEU A 53 -10.15 -0.58 -0.78
C LEU A 53 -10.85 0.58 -1.47
N GLN A 54 -10.08 1.58 -1.89
CA GLN A 54 -10.62 2.78 -2.52
C GLN A 54 -10.40 2.76 -4.04
N LEU A 55 -11.50 2.99 -4.77
CA LEU A 55 -11.45 3.45 -6.15
C LEU A 55 -11.80 4.94 -6.16
N HIS A 56 -10.99 5.78 -6.80
CA HIS A 56 -11.25 7.22 -6.84
C HIS A 56 -12.48 7.49 -7.72
N GLY A 57 -13.47 8.22 -7.18
CA GLY A 57 -14.65 8.65 -7.95
C GLY A 57 -14.32 9.68 -9.03
N ASN A 58 -15.31 9.98 -9.88
CA ASN A 58 -15.24 10.97 -10.99
C ASN A 58 -14.19 10.67 -12.07
N ARG A 59 -13.91 9.39 -12.32
CA ARG A 59 -13.03 8.94 -13.41
C ARG A 59 -13.58 7.64 -14.00
N ASP A 60 -13.50 7.49 -15.32
CA ASP A 60 -13.71 6.20 -15.97
C ASP A 60 -12.48 5.32 -15.72
N MET A 61 -12.57 4.50 -14.67
CA MET A 61 -11.51 3.59 -14.28
C MET A 61 -12.06 2.27 -13.72
N SER A 62 -11.31 1.20 -13.96
CA SER A 62 -11.55 -0.11 -13.38
C SER A 62 -10.27 -0.60 -12.72
N ILE A 63 -10.43 -1.27 -11.58
CA ILE A 63 -9.35 -1.95 -10.88
C ILE A 63 -9.86 -3.31 -10.40
N SER A 64 -8.98 -4.29 -10.36
CA SER A 64 -9.27 -5.60 -9.79
C SER A 64 -8.28 -5.89 -8.67
N PHE A 65 -8.76 -6.51 -7.59
CA PHE A 65 -7.93 -6.96 -6.48
C PHE A 65 -7.97 -8.48 -6.40
N ARG A 66 -6.86 -9.11 -6.01
CA ARG A 66 -6.79 -10.55 -5.73
C ARG A 66 -5.74 -10.83 -4.67
N LYS A 67 -5.84 -11.98 -4.01
CA LYS A 67 -4.88 -12.48 -3.01
C LYS A 67 -4.59 -11.44 -1.90
N ILE A 68 -5.67 -10.92 -1.31
CA ILE A 68 -5.57 -10.03 -0.15
C ILE A 68 -5.38 -10.91 1.08
N GLU A 69 -4.23 -10.75 1.73
CA GLU A 69 -3.85 -11.48 2.94
C GLU A 69 -3.50 -10.48 4.03
N ILE A 70 -3.94 -10.77 5.27
CA ILE A 70 -3.68 -9.94 6.43
C ILE A 70 -3.12 -10.86 7.52
N ILE A 71 -1.96 -10.48 8.06
CA ILE A 71 -1.30 -11.20 9.15
C ILE A 71 -1.06 -10.20 10.27
N GLU A 72 -1.62 -10.47 11.44
CA GLU A 72 -1.34 -9.73 12.66
C GLU A 72 -0.15 -10.40 13.37
N HIS A 73 0.94 -9.66 13.57
CA HIS A 73 2.08 -10.13 14.35
C HIS A 73 1.80 -9.83 15.84
N LYS A 74 1.81 -10.89 16.67
CA LYS A 74 1.72 -10.77 18.14
C LYS A 74 3.07 -10.40 18.75
#